data_AF-A0A7M2T6G9-F1
#
_entry.id   AF-A0A7M2T6G9-F1
#
_cell.length_a   1.000
_cell.length_b   1.000
_cell.length_c   1.000
_cell.angle_alpha   90.00
_cell.angle_beta   90.00
_cell.angle_gamma   90.00
#
_symmetry.space_group_name_H-M   'P 1'
#
loop_
_entity.id
_entity.type
_entity.pdbx_description
1 polymer ?
#
loop_
_entity_poly.entity_id
_entity_poly.type
_entity_poly.pdbx_seq_one_letter_code
_entity_poly.pdbx_strand_id
1 'polypeptide(L)'
;MSLFDADAYDPDDMMVHPRHQAMQPVLAQLIQQLRECDTVEAGVEFQRDLLDRLLEVEKDRAGFKRAAKRIRSGKGPHPEAPEPQSGRDLADAATWQFEQDVCDRLARQLRSVGDALAWRVFGFHRPFILALCRNHSPGLMHGKAGLQAERERVERAFKEDGAFALLHDLTNCLRIGDITVWDGVHPPRTEEIKTNPNNTKSAQLRRINQARAAVLDGGPLPGDNASELLYDLNLPLRTHLNVLREALERAANEGVYATDIPGSRALFVIDQYGCTQEGLSSKEFNERLRQSVDTALQRAGIAAGREDHNIHVISLDSTARDPLRVPWANYPLHPVACARLIGDYAVATVETSGPLLTRLPAPTRHGRPAQPRHRRPPPERPHQHRRRTTPHSPRLPQAPDRPRPHRIDPDRR
;
A
#
# COMPACT_ATOMS: atom_id res chain seq x y z
N MET A 1 21.95 -8.64 5.72
CA MET A 1 20.60 -9.22 5.51
C MET A 1 20.40 -9.23 4.01
N SER A 2 20.58 -10.37 3.36
CA SER A 2 20.41 -10.43 1.91
C SER A 2 18.94 -10.09 1.59
N LEU A 3 18.69 -9.13 0.69
CA LEU A 3 17.32 -8.80 0.25
C LEU A 3 16.61 -10.02 -0.37
N PHE A 4 17.42 -11.01 -0.74
CA PHE A 4 17.07 -12.28 -1.32
C PHE A 4 17.77 -13.37 -0.50
N ASP A 5 17.01 -14.24 0.17
CA ASP A 5 17.55 -15.57 0.57
C ASP A 5 17.70 -16.42 -0.71
N ALA A 6 18.41 -15.86 -1.69
CA ALA A 6 18.63 -16.41 -3.01
C ALA A 6 19.99 -17.10 -3.02
N ASP A 7 20.14 -18.10 -2.16
CA ASP A 7 21.25 -19.05 -2.28
C ASP A 7 21.26 -19.76 -3.66
N ALA A 8 20.16 -19.64 -4.42
CA ALA A 8 19.89 -20.34 -5.67
C ALA A 8 19.92 -19.48 -6.96
N TYR A 9 20.03 -18.15 -6.89
CA TYR A 9 20.09 -17.29 -8.09
C TYR A 9 20.73 -15.92 -7.82
N ASP A 10 21.26 -15.31 -8.88
CA ASP A 10 21.76 -13.94 -8.83
C ASP A 10 20.55 -12.98 -8.79
N PRO A 11 20.52 -11.96 -7.91
CA PRO A 11 19.50 -10.91 -7.96
C PRO A 11 19.26 -10.31 -9.35
N ASP A 12 20.30 -10.24 -10.19
CA ASP A 12 20.19 -9.75 -11.57
C ASP A 12 19.30 -10.66 -12.45
N ASP A 13 19.26 -11.96 -12.16
CA ASP A 13 18.40 -12.92 -12.87
C ASP A 13 16.91 -12.56 -12.72
N MET A 14 16.50 -12.05 -11.56
CA MET A 14 15.13 -11.61 -11.31
C MET A 14 14.77 -10.42 -12.21
N MET A 15 15.69 -9.46 -12.34
CA MET A 15 15.48 -8.22 -13.08
C MET A 15 15.36 -8.44 -14.60
N VAL A 16 16.02 -9.47 -15.12
CA VAL A 16 15.93 -9.86 -16.53
C VAL A 16 14.85 -10.91 -16.80
N HIS A 17 14.13 -11.38 -15.77
CA HIS A 17 13.09 -12.38 -15.95
C HIS A 17 11.94 -11.87 -16.81
N PRO A 18 11.50 -12.59 -17.86
CA PRO A 18 10.47 -12.11 -18.79
C PRO A 18 9.17 -11.67 -18.11
N ARG A 19 8.68 -12.44 -17.13
CA ARG A 19 7.46 -12.06 -16.36
C ARG A 19 7.62 -10.76 -15.58
N HIS A 20 8.81 -10.49 -15.04
CA HIS A 20 9.08 -9.28 -14.24
C HIS A 20 9.19 -8.04 -15.13
N GLN A 21 9.84 -8.18 -16.28
CA GLN A 21 9.90 -7.13 -17.31
C GLN A 21 8.50 -6.82 -17.87
N ALA A 22 7.72 -7.86 -18.20
CA ALA A 22 6.35 -7.71 -18.72
C ALA A 22 5.40 -7.04 -17.72
N MET A 23 5.66 -7.17 -16.41
CA MET A 23 4.86 -6.54 -15.37
C MET A 23 5.07 -5.02 -15.27
N GLN A 24 6.20 -4.48 -15.72
CA GLN A 24 6.50 -3.04 -15.62
C GLN A 24 5.47 -2.14 -16.32
N PRO A 25 5.14 -2.33 -17.61
CA PRO A 25 4.09 -1.53 -18.25
C PRO A 25 2.71 -1.74 -17.61
N VAL A 26 2.41 -2.95 -17.12
CA VAL A 26 1.16 -3.26 -16.42
C VAL A 26 1.04 -2.45 -15.12
N LEU A 27 2.10 -2.41 -14.31
CA LEU A 27 2.12 -1.59 -13.08
C LEU A 27 1.96 -0.11 -13.41
N ALA A 28 2.64 0.41 -14.43
CA ALA A 28 2.51 1.82 -14.82
C ALA A 28 1.06 2.15 -15.22
N GLN A 29 0.40 1.27 -15.97
CA GLN A 29 -1.01 1.41 -16.36
C GLN A 29 -1.93 1.37 -15.13
N LEU A 30 -1.78 0.40 -14.24
CA LEU A 30 -2.57 0.29 -13.02
C LEU A 30 -2.42 1.52 -12.12
N ILE A 31 -1.20 2.08 -12.02
CA ILE A 31 -0.93 3.30 -11.24
C ILE A 31 -1.65 4.50 -11.86
N GLN A 32 -1.65 4.61 -13.19
CA GLN A 32 -2.38 5.67 -13.89
C GLN A 32 -3.89 5.54 -13.67
N GLN A 33 -4.45 4.35 -13.88
CA GLN A 33 -5.88 4.06 -13.66
C GLN A 33 -6.28 4.36 -12.22
N LEU A 34 -5.49 3.94 -11.23
CA LEU A 34 -5.75 4.24 -9.81
C LEU A 34 -5.84 5.75 -9.52
N ARG A 35 -5.00 6.55 -10.19
CA ARG A 35 -4.99 8.01 -10.00
C ARG A 35 -6.20 8.68 -10.62
N GLU A 36 -6.70 8.10 -11.71
CA GLU A 36 -7.91 8.50 -12.42
C GLU A 36 -9.20 7.99 -11.74
N CYS A 37 -9.11 7.02 -10.82
CA CYS A 37 -10.25 6.57 -10.03
C CYS A 37 -10.74 7.66 -9.08
N ASP A 38 -11.86 8.30 -9.45
CA ASP A 38 -12.52 9.38 -8.72
C ASP A 38 -13.97 9.05 -8.33
N THR A 39 -14.52 7.94 -8.81
CA THR A 39 -15.87 7.45 -8.48
C THR A 39 -15.84 6.08 -7.82
N VAL A 40 -16.94 5.72 -7.15
CA VAL A 40 -17.14 4.38 -6.56
C VAL A 40 -17.09 3.30 -7.65
N GLU A 41 -17.75 3.53 -8.79
CA GLU A 41 -17.78 2.60 -9.92
C GLU A 41 -16.38 2.35 -10.47
N ALA A 42 -15.61 3.40 -10.77
CA ALA A 42 -14.23 3.28 -11.23
C ALA A 42 -13.36 2.53 -10.20
N GLY A 43 -13.55 2.78 -8.90
CA GLY A 43 -12.85 2.06 -7.84
C GLY A 43 -13.19 0.56 -7.80
N VAL A 44 -14.46 0.19 -8.00
CA VAL A 44 -14.89 -1.22 -8.06
C VAL A 44 -14.32 -1.91 -9.28
N GLU A 45 -14.36 -1.29 -10.46
CA GLU A 45 -13.78 -1.82 -11.69
C GLU A 45 -12.28 -2.02 -11.57
N PHE A 46 -11.57 -1.01 -11.06
CA PHE A 46 -10.14 -1.08 -10.79
C PHE A 46 -9.78 -2.23 -9.84
N GLN A 47 -10.55 -2.38 -8.75
CA GLN A 47 -10.35 -3.47 -7.81
C GLN A 47 -10.53 -4.85 -8.45
N ARG A 48 -11.51 -5.01 -9.36
CA ARG A 48 -11.72 -6.27 -10.09
C ARG A 48 -10.54 -6.60 -11.00
N ASP A 49 -10.07 -5.65 -11.81
CA ASP A 49 -8.92 -5.87 -12.70
C ASP A 49 -7.65 -6.21 -11.89
N LEU A 50 -7.41 -5.49 -10.79
CA LEU A 50 -6.28 -5.78 -9.91
C LEU A 50 -6.38 -7.19 -9.28
N LEU A 51 -7.58 -7.57 -8.82
CA LEU A 51 -7.83 -8.91 -8.26
C LEU A 51 -7.59 -10.02 -9.28
N ASP A 52 -8.12 -9.88 -10.49
CA ASP A 52 -7.99 -10.91 -11.53
C ASP A 52 -6.51 -11.12 -11.90
N ARG A 53 -5.74 -10.04 -12.04
CA ARG A 53 -4.28 -10.10 -12.27
C ARG A 53 -3.54 -10.78 -11.12
N LEU A 54 -3.88 -10.44 -9.87
CA LEU A 54 -3.26 -11.04 -8.70
C LEU A 54 -3.55 -12.54 -8.61
N LEU A 55 -4.78 -12.96 -8.90
CA LEU A 55 -5.18 -14.37 -8.87
C LEU A 55 -4.45 -15.21 -9.92
N GLU A 56 -4.22 -14.67 -11.12
CA GLU A 56 -3.42 -15.38 -12.14
C GLU A 56 -1.97 -15.55 -11.69
N VAL A 57 -1.33 -14.52 -11.12
CA VAL A 57 0.03 -14.63 -10.58
C VAL A 57 0.09 -15.66 -9.45
N GLU A 58 -0.89 -15.68 -8.56
CA GLU A 58 -0.92 -16.63 -7.44
C GLU A 58 -1.23 -18.07 -7.86
N LYS A 59 -2.02 -18.26 -8.91
CA LYS A 59 -2.27 -19.56 -9.54
C LYS A 59 -0.95 -20.13 -10.08
N ASP A 60 -0.19 -19.32 -10.79
CA ASP A 60 1.11 -19.72 -11.33
C ASP A 60 2.11 -20.03 -10.20
N ARG A 61 2.19 -19.16 -9.19
CA ARG A 61 2.98 -19.39 -7.97
C ARG A 61 2.67 -20.75 -7.34
N ALA A 62 1.40 -21.07 -7.18
CA ALA A 62 0.98 -22.35 -6.61
C ALA A 62 1.36 -23.54 -7.51
N GLY A 63 1.27 -23.37 -8.83
CA GLY A 63 1.74 -24.32 -9.83
C GLY A 63 3.25 -24.60 -9.72
N PHE A 64 4.08 -23.56 -9.73
CA PHE A 64 5.53 -23.66 -9.59
C PHE A 64 5.95 -24.29 -8.25
N LYS A 65 5.32 -23.90 -7.14
CA LYS A 65 5.55 -24.52 -5.83
C LYS A 65 5.27 -26.03 -5.84
N ARG A 66 4.18 -26.47 -6.47
CA ARG A 66 3.86 -27.90 -6.62
C ARG A 66 4.88 -28.62 -7.47
N ALA A 67 5.31 -28.02 -8.59
CA ALA A 67 6.32 -28.59 -9.47
C ALA A 67 7.68 -28.73 -8.77
N ALA A 68 8.16 -27.69 -8.07
CA ALA A 68 9.39 -27.75 -7.29
C ALA A 68 9.39 -28.90 -6.27
N LYS A 69 8.27 -29.10 -5.56
CA LYS A 69 8.11 -30.24 -4.63
C LYS A 69 8.19 -31.60 -5.33
N ARG A 70 7.60 -31.73 -6.53
CA ARG A 70 7.61 -32.98 -7.30
C ARG A 70 9.00 -33.32 -7.81
N ILE A 71 9.73 -32.33 -8.35
CA ILE A 71 11.09 -32.50 -8.86
C ILE A 71 12.04 -32.93 -7.74
N ARG A 72 11.96 -32.29 -6.55
CA ARG A 72 12.70 -32.73 -5.35
C ARG A 72 12.38 -34.17 -4.92
N SER A 73 11.23 -34.70 -5.33
CA SER A 73 10.82 -36.09 -5.05
C SER A 73 11.16 -37.05 -6.19
N GLY A 74 11.98 -36.64 -7.16
CA GLY A 74 12.35 -37.46 -8.33
C GLY A 74 11.22 -37.63 -9.35
N LYS A 75 10.18 -36.76 -9.32
CA LYS A 75 9.03 -36.83 -10.24
C LYS A 75 9.04 -35.61 -11.17
N GLY A 76 8.64 -35.81 -12.43
CA GLY A 76 8.40 -34.70 -13.36
C GLY A 76 7.30 -33.73 -12.90
N PRO A 77 7.22 -32.53 -13.49
CA PRO A 77 6.20 -31.54 -13.15
C PRO A 77 4.80 -32.08 -13.47
N HIS A 78 3.77 -31.43 -12.92
CA HIS A 78 2.40 -31.76 -13.28
C HIS A 78 2.11 -31.30 -14.72
N PRO A 79 1.29 -31.99 -15.53
CA PRO A 79 0.94 -31.54 -16.88
C PRO A 79 0.33 -30.14 -16.95
N GLU A 80 -0.38 -29.74 -15.89
CA GLU A 80 -0.98 -28.40 -15.75
C GLU A 80 -0.07 -27.39 -15.01
N ALA A 81 1.21 -27.73 -14.80
CA ALA A 81 2.15 -26.76 -14.25
C ALA A 81 2.34 -25.61 -15.27
N PRO A 82 2.42 -24.35 -14.81
CA PRO A 82 2.77 -23.25 -15.70
C PRO A 82 4.16 -23.48 -16.29
N GLU A 83 4.38 -22.97 -17.51
CA GLU A 83 5.67 -23.04 -18.17
C GLU A 83 6.67 -22.04 -17.53
N PRO A 84 7.85 -22.51 -17.07
CA PRO A 84 8.95 -21.63 -16.68
C PRO A 84 9.42 -20.75 -17.85
N GLN A 85 9.74 -19.48 -17.58
CA GLN A 85 10.17 -18.52 -18.61
C GLN A 85 11.62 -18.06 -18.42
N SER A 86 12.28 -18.50 -17.36
CA SER A 86 13.67 -18.19 -17.05
C SER A 86 14.70 -18.81 -18.02
N GLY A 87 14.29 -19.76 -18.87
CA GLY A 87 15.21 -20.47 -19.78
C GLY A 87 16.19 -21.43 -19.09
N ARG A 88 15.99 -21.68 -17.79
CA ARG A 88 16.82 -22.59 -16.98
C ARG A 88 16.42 -24.06 -17.16
N ASP A 89 17.27 -24.96 -16.64
CA ASP A 89 17.02 -26.41 -16.72
C ASP A 89 15.73 -26.80 -15.97
N LEU A 90 14.77 -27.37 -16.71
CA LEU A 90 13.48 -27.80 -16.17
C LEU A 90 13.59 -29.06 -15.28
N ALA A 91 14.70 -29.80 -15.35
CA ALA A 91 14.97 -30.93 -14.47
C ALA A 91 15.44 -30.48 -13.07
N ASP A 92 15.89 -29.23 -12.93
CA ASP A 92 16.38 -28.69 -11.67
C ASP A 92 15.24 -28.10 -10.82
N ALA A 93 15.15 -28.52 -9.55
CA ALA A 93 14.20 -27.96 -8.59
C ALA A 93 14.45 -26.46 -8.32
N ALA A 94 15.68 -25.98 -8.46
CA ALA A 94 16.02 -24.56 -8.28
C ALA A 94 15.35 -23.67 -9.33
N THR A 95 15.19 -24.15 -10.57
CA THR A 95 14.44 -23.44 -11.62
C THR A 95 13.00 -23.19 -11.20
N TRP A 96 12.31 -24.23 -10.74
CA TRP A 96 10.93 -24.11 -10.29
C TRP A 96 10.77 -23.25 -9.02
N GLN A 97 11.78 -23.27 -8.13
CA GLN A 97 11.81 -22.39 -6.98
C GLN A 97 12.00 -20.93 -7.40
N PHE A 98 12.89 -20.66 -8.34
CA PHE A 98 13.10 -19.32 -8.88
C PHE A 98 11.83 -18.76 -9.54
N GLU A 99 11.14 -19.54 -10.36
CA GLU A 99 9.84 -19.14 -10.95
C GLU A 99 8.77 -18.85 -9.88
N GLN A 100 8.75 -19.66 -8.82
CA GLN A 100 7.88 -19.40 -7.68
C GLN A 100 8.22 -18.03 -7.06
N ASP A 101 9.49 -17.77 -6.78
CA ASP A 101 9.96 -16.53 -6.15
C ASP A 101 9.70 -15.29 -7.03
N VAL A 102 9.79 -15.43 -8.36
CA VAL A 102 9.33 -14.41 -9.32
C VAL A 102 7.85 -14.12 -9.09
N CYS A 103 6.98 -15.13 -9.09
CA CYS A 103 5.55 -14.91 -8.85
C CYS A 103 5.25 -14.34 -7.45
N ASP A 104 5.97 -14.75 -6.40
CA ASP A 104 5.87 -14.13 -5.06
C ASP A 104 6.13 -12.62 -5.14
N ARG A 105 7.15 -12.21 -5.89
CA ARG A 105 7.52 -10.81 -6.09
C ARG A 105 6.45 -10.04 -6.88
N LEU A 106 5.97 -10.59 -8.00
CA LEU A 106 4.91 -9.96 -8.80
C LEU A 106 3.62 -9.77 -7.98
N ALA A 107 3.26 -10.75 -7.16
CA ALA A 107 2.10 -10.65 -6.29
C ALA A 107 2.26 -9.52 -5.26
N ARG A 108 3.47 -9.31 -4.70
CA ARG A 108 3.75 -8.17 -3.81
C ARG A 108 3.66 -6.83 -4.52
N GLN A 109 4.16 -6.74 -5.75
CA GLN A 109 4.10 -5.51 -6.56
C GLN A 109 2.65 -5.10 -6.86
N LEU A 110 1.80 -6.05 -7.25
CA LEU A 110 0.36 -5.83 -7.43
C LEU A 110 -0.30 -5.39 -6.12
N ARG A 111 0.01 -6.06 -5.00
CA ARG A 111 -0.50 -5.65 -3.68
C ARG A 111 -0.02 -4.27 -3.24
N SER A 112 1.16 -3.81 -3.68
CA SER A 112 1.61 -2.44 -3.41
C SER A 112 0.72 -1.39 -4.11
N VAL A 113 0.16 -1.73 -5.27
CA VAL A 113 -0.88 -0.91 -5.91
C VAL A 113 -2.21 -1.01 -5.12
N GLY A 114 -2.56 -2.18 -4.60
CA GLY A 114 -3.69 -2.36 -3.69
C GLY A 114 -3.56 -1.56 -2.38
N ASP A 115 -2.35 -1.51 -1.81
CA ASP A 115 -2.03 -0.64 -0.67
C ASP A 115 -2.29 0.81 -1.05
N ALA A 116 -1.90 1.23 -2.27
CA ALA A 116 -2.11 2.61 -2.70
C ALA A 116 -3.60 2.97 -2.78
N LEU A 117 -4.43 2.04 -3.28
CA LEU A 117 -5.89 2.15 -3.24
C LEU A 117 -6.38 2.30 -1.79
N ALA A 118 -5.93 1.44 -0.88
CA ALA A 118 -6.28 1.50 0.54
C ALA A 118 -5.99 2.88 1.15
N TRP A 119 -4.77 3.38 0.97
CA TRP A 119 -4.38 4.70 1.46
C TRP A 119 -5.24 5.83 0.88
N ARG A 120 -5.62 5.77 -0.41
CA ARG A 120 -6.50 6.77 -1.04
C ARG A 120 -7.92 6.73 -0.47
N VAL A 121 -8.53 5.56 -0.35
CA VAL A 121 -9.92 5.46 0.14
C VAL A 121 -10.05 5.76 1.64
N PHE A 122 -8.98 5.59 2.42
CA PHE A 122 -8.88 6.12 3.78
C PHE A 122 -8.55 7.62 3.83
N GLY A 123 -8.45 8.32 2.70
CA GLY A 123 -8.13 9.75 2.64
C GLY A 123 -6.74 10.08 3.20
N PHE A 124 -5.78 9.17 3.04
CA PHE A 124 -4.45 9.23 3.64
C PHE A 124 -4.43 9.31 5.18
N HIS A 125 -5.53 8.91 5.84
CA HIS A 125 -5.63 8.88 7.29
C HIS A 125 -4.86 7.68 7.87
N ARG A 126 -3.54 7.85 8.00
CA ARG A 126 -2.56 6.85 8.47
C ARG A 126 -2.98 6.05 9.72
N PRO A 127 -3.67 6.62 10.72
CA PRO A 127 -4.17 5.85 11.86
C PRO A 127 -4.93 4.57 11.49
N PHE A 128 -5.73 4.57 10.41
CA PHE A 128 -6.44 3.36 9.96
C PHE A 128 -5.47 2.27 9.50
N ILE A 129 -4.47 2.64 8.70
CA ILE A 129 -3.44 1.72 8.21
C ILE A 129 -2.65 1.13 9.39
N LEU A 130 -2.21 1.97 10.32
CA LEU A 130 -1.49 1.55 11.54
C LEU A 130 -2.29 0.58 12.41
N ALA A 131 -3.60 0.81 12.53
CA ALA A 131 -4.48 -0.05 13.31
C ALA A 131 -4.75 -1.38 12.61
N LEU A 132 -4.97 -1.38 11.30
CA LEU A 132 -5.38 -2.56 10.53
C LEU A 132 -4.21 -3.44 10.06
N CYS A 133 -2.97 -2.95 10.07
CA CYS A 133 -1.79 -3.70 9.59
C CYS A 133 -1.19 -4.69 10.62
N ARG A 134 -1.76 -4.80 11.83
CA ARG A 134 -1.10 -5.44 12.98
C ARG A 134 -1.04 -6.97 12.94
N ASN A 135 -1.78 -7.62 12.05
CA ASN A 135 -1.71 -9.07 11.88
C ASN A 135 -0.53 -9.50 10.98
N HIS A 136 -0.33 -10.82 10.89
CA HIS A 136 0.54 -11.40 9.86
C HIS A 136 -0.01 -11.10 8.46
N SER A 137 0.88 -11.04 7.47
CA SER A 137 0.53 -10.84 6.07
C SER A 137 -0.48 -11.89 5.60
N PRO A 138 -1.45 -11.52 4.73
CA PRO A 138 -2.33 -12.50 4.13
C PRO A 138 -1.53 -13.55 3.35
N GLY A 139 -1.96 -14.81 3.45
CA GLY A 139 -1.45 -15.90 2.61
C GLY A 139 -2.17 -15.95 1.25
N LEU A 140 -1.77 -16.89 0.40
CA LEU A 140 -2.35 -17.12 -0.94
C LEU A 140 -3.88 -17.05 -0.95
N MET A 141 -4.44 -16.23 -1.83
CA MET A 141 -5.89 -16.14 -2.09
C MET A 141 -6.36 -17.26 -3.01
N HIS A 142 -5.55 -17.61 -4.01
CA HIS A 142 -5.91 -18.64 -4.98
C HIS A 142 -6.27 -19.98 -4.32
N GLY A 143 -7.45 -20.50 -4.65
CA GLY A 143 -7.96 -21.77 -4.12
C GLY A 143 -8.62 -21.69 -2.74
N LYS A 144 -8.76 -20.50 -2.14
CA LYS A 144 -9.55 -20.32 -0.90
C LYS A 144 -11.05 -20.39 -1.22
N ALA A 145 -11.78 -21.25 -0.51
CA ALA A 145 -13.25 -21.35 -0.62
C ALA A 145 -13.99 -20.06 -0.18
N GLY A 146 -13.37 -19.23 0.67
CA GLY A 146 -13.97 -17.99 1.18
C GLY A 146 -14.00 -16.83 0.18
N LEU A 147 -13.11 -16.83 -0.82
CA LEU A 147 -12.92 -15.71 -1.74
C LEU A 147 -14.20 -15.39 -2.54
N GLN A 148 -14.98 -16.39 -2.92
CA GLN A 148 -16.23 -16.17 -3.63
C GLN A 148 -17.22 -15.37 -2.78
N ALA A 149 -17.38 -15.73 -1.51
CA ALA A 149 -18.28 -15.02 -0.59
C ALA A 149 -17.81 -13.57 -0.34
N GLU A 150 -16.48 -13.37 -0.27
CA GLU A 150 -15.89 -12.04 -0.16
C GLU A 150 -16.20 -11.17 -1.38
N ARG A 151 -16.02 -11.71 -2.60
CA ARG A 151 -16.37 -11.04 -3.86
C ARG A 151 -17.86 -10.71 -3.92
N GLU A 152 -18.73 -11.67 -3.60
CA GLU A 152 -20.19 -11.45 -3.59
C GLU A 152 -20.60 -10.36 -2.60
N ARG A 153 -19.94 -10.25 -1.44
CA ARG A 153 -20.21 -9.18 -0.47
C ARG A 153 -19.79 -7.80 -1.00
N VAL A 154 -18.64 -7.70 -1.66
CA VAL A 154 -18.17 -6.46 -2.32
C VAL A 154 -19.13 -6.04 -3.42
N GLU A 155 -19.55 -6.99 -4.26
CA GLU A 155 -20.51 -6.75 -5.33
C GLU A 155 -21.85 -6.23 -4.81
N ARG A 156 -22.37 -6.81 -3.72
CA ARG A 156 -23.60 -6.33 -3.08
C ARG A 156 -23.45 -4.94 -2.50
N ALA A 157 -22.34 -4.64 -1.82
CA ALA A 157 -22.08 -3.30 -1.29
C ALA A 157 -22.22 -2.24 -2.40
N PHE A 158 -21.69 -2.53 -3.58
CA PHE A 158 -21.81 -1.63 -4.73
C PHE A 158 -23.22 -1.61 -5.33
N LYS A 159 -23.77 -2.77 -5.70
CA LYS A 159 -25.02 -2.86 -6.47
C LYS A 159 -26.27 -2.51 -5.67
N GLU A 160 -26.29 -2.85 -4.39
CA GLU A 160 -27.45 -2.69 -3.52
C GLU A 160 -27.35 -1.38 -2.71
N ASP A 161 -26.16 -1.08 -2.17
CA ASP A 161 -25.97 0.05 -1.24
C ASP A 161 -25.33 1.29 -1.91
N GLY A 162 -24.81 1.17 -3.14
CA GLY A 162 -24.01 2.22 -3.78
C GLY A 162 -22.68 2.51 -3.08
N ALA A 163 -22.24 1.61 -2.19
CA ALA A 163 -21.08 1.77 -1.34
C ALA A 163 -19.81 1.18 -1.98
N PHE A 164 -18.65 1.72 -1.64
CA PHE A 164 -17.37 1.11 -1.99
C PHE A 164 -16.96 0.11 -0.91
N ALA A 165 -16.48 -1.07 -1.30
CA ALA A 165 -15.93 -2.07 -0.39
C ALA A 165 -14.54 -2.53 -0.88
N LEU A 166 -13.53 -2.39 -0.03
CA LEU A 166 -12.15 -2.79 -0.31
C LEU A 166 -11.88 -4.20 0.22
N LEU A 167 -11.39 -5.10 -0.62
CA LEU A 167 -10.86 -6.41 -0.23
C LEU A 167 -9.48 -6.27 0.43
N HIS A 168 -9.33 -6.73 1.66
CA HIS A 168 -8.06 -6.61 2.39
C HIS A 168 -6.97 -7.51 1.81
N ASP A 169 -7.34 -8.70 1.31
CA ASP A 169 -6.42 -9.68 0.70
C ASP A 169 -5.70 -9.15 -0.56
N LEU A 170 -6.19 -8.05 -1.16
CA LEU A 170 -5.54 -7.29 -2.24
C LEU A 170 -4.41 -6.37 -1.77
N THR A 171 -4.20 -6.25 -0.47
CA THR A 171 -3.27 -5.31 0.14
C THR A 171 -2.23 -6.06 0.99
N ASN A 172 -1.06 -5.47 1.19
CA ASN A 172 -0.13 -5.88 2.24
C ASN A 172 -0.36 -5.10 3.54
N CYS A 173 -1.08 -3.96 3.50
CA CYS A 173 -1.21 -3.05 4.64
C CYS A 173 -2.48 -3.25 5.48
N LEU A 174 -3.53 -3.87 4.95
CA LEU A 174 -4.74 -4.21 5.71
C LEU A 174 -4.75 -5.70 6.00
N ARG A 175 -4.68 -6.07 7.29
CA ARG A 175 -4.51 -7.46 7.73
C ARG A 175 -5.51 -7.89 8.80
N ILE A 176 -6.43 -7.00 9.19
CA ILE A 176 -7.48 -7.23 10.18
C ILE A 176 -8.84 -7.02 9.50
N GLY A 177 -9.62 -8.09 9.40
CA GLY A 177 -10.87 -8.15 8.65
C GLY A 177 -10.67 -8.64 7.23
N ASP A 178 -11.78 -8.87 6.52
CA ASP A 178 -11.77 -9.33 5.12
C ASP A 178 -12.06 -8.16 4.17
N ILE A 179 -12.95 -7.25 4.58
CA ILE A 179 -13.27 -6.04 3.84
C ILE A 179 -13.39 -4.81 4.74
N THR A 180 -13.27 -3.62 4.15
CA THR A 180 -13.78 -2.37 4.73
C THR A 180 -14.78 -1.75 3.79
N VAL A 181 -15.88 -1.22 4.31
CA VAL A 181 -16.97 -0.60 3.54
C VAL A 181 -17.07 0.90 3.85
N TRP A 182 -17.23 1.71 2.80
CA TRP A 182 -17.50 3.14 2.85
C TRP A 182 -18.87 3.42 2.23
N ASP A 183 -19.84 3.80 3.07
CA ASP A 183 -21.22 4.12 2.66
C ASP A 183 -21.45 5.63 2.48
N GLY A 184 -20.43 6.46 2.67
CA GLY A 184 -20.49 7.92 2.55
C GLY A 184 -21.16 8.64 3.72
N VAL A 185 -21.69 7.92 4.72
CA VAL A 185 -22.43 8.48 5.86
C VAL A 185 -21.73 8.20 7.18
N HIS A 186 -21.23 6.99 7.37
CA HIS A 186 -20.60 6.54 8.59
C HIS A 186 -19.08 6.41 8.43
N PRO A 187 -18.32 6.39 9.53
CA PRO A 187 -16.92 5.98 9.49
C PRO A 187 -16.76 4.60 8.83
N PRO A 188 -15.64 4.36 8.12
CA PRO A 188 -15.43 3.10 7.42
C PRO A 188 -15.57 1.90 8.35
N ARG A 189 -16.32 0.89 7.91
CA ARG A 189 -16.62 -0.30 8.71
C ARG A 189 -15.87 -1.51 8.18
N THR A 190 -14.99 -2.04 9.01
CA THR A 190 -14.31 -3.32 8.72
C THR A 190 -15.23 -4.48 9.07
N GLU A 191 -15.36 -5.43 8.16
CA GLU A 191 -16.24 -6.60 8.27
C GLU A 191 -15.43 -7.90 8.10
N GLU A 192 -15.90 -8.94 8.79
CA GLU A 192 -15.46 -10.31 8.60
C GLU A 192 -16.56 -11.07 7.87
N ILE A 193 -16.22 -11.76 6.79
CA ILE A 193 -17.15 -12.47 5.93
C ILE A 193 -17.05 -13.96 6.25
N LYS A 194 -18.17 -14.55 6.64
CA LYS A 194 -18.26 -15.99 6.93
C LYS A 194 -19.21 -16.66 5.96
N THR A 195 -18.81 -17.84 5.50
CA THR A 195 -19.71 -18.76 4.79
C THR A 195 -20.72 -19.42 5.73
N ASN A 196 -20.42 -19.51 7.04
CA ASN A 196 -21.35 -19.98 8.07
C ASN A 196 -21.52 -18.92 9.18
N PRO A 197 -22.71 -18.31 9.34
CA PRO A 197 -22.96 -17.26 10.33
C PRO A 197 -22.77 -17.70 11.79
N ASN A 198 -22.87 -19.00 12.08
CA ASN A 198 -22.85 -19.53 13.45
C ASN A 198 -21.44 -19.73 14.02
N ASN A 199 -20.38 -19.43 13.27
CA ASN A 199 -19.00 -19.67 13.68
C ASN A 199 -18.24 -18.35 13.88
N THR A 200 -18.53 -17.65 14.99
CA THR A 200 -17.79 -16.45 15.38
C THR A 200 -16.48 -16.80 16.08
N LYS A 201 -15.36 -16.58 15.40
CA LYS A 201 -14.05 -16.50 16.07
C LYS A 201 -13.98 -15.18 16.85
N SER A 202 -14.25 -15.24 18.15
CA SER A 202 -14.25 -14.08 19.07
C SER A 202 -12.98 -13.22 18.99
N ALA A 203 -11.83 -13.81 18.69
CA ALA A 203 -10.55 -13.11 18.61
C ALA A 203 -10.46 -12.11 17.43
N GLN A 204 -11.03 -12.43 16.27
CA GLN A 204 -10.94 -11.58 15.07
C GLN A 204 -11.86 -10.37 15.19
N LEU A 205 -13.10 -10.61 15.64
CA LEU A 205 -14.04 -9.53 15.98
C LEU A 205 -13.46 -8.61 17.06
N ARG A 206 -12.77 -9.16 18.07
CA ARG A 206 -12.06 -8.37 19.08
C ARG A 206 -11.00 -7.46 18.46
N ARG A 207 -10.20 -7.95 17.51
CA ARG A 207 -9.17 -7.15 16.83
C ARG A 207 -9.78 -6.05 15.96
N ILE A 208 -10.87 -6.34 15.24
CA ILE A 208 -11.63 -5.33 14.47
C ILE A 208 -12.13 -4.22 15.41
N ASN A 209 -12.72 -4.59 16.55
CA ASN A 209 -13.20 -3.63 17.53
C ASN A 209 -12.07 -2.82 18.18
N GLN A 210 -10.91 -3.45 18.47
CA GLN A 210 -9.73 -2.74 18.95
C GLN A 210 -9.19 -1.75 17.92
N ALA A 211 -9.12 -2.14 16.64
CA ALA A 211 -8.66 -1.26 15.58
C ALA A 211 -9.57 -0.04 15.44
N ARG A 212 -10.89 -0.27 15.48
CA ARG A 212 -11.90 0.80 15.50
C ARG A 212 -11.74 1.72 16.71
N ALA A 213 -11.62 1.16 17.90
CA ALA A 213 -11.46 1.94 19.14
C ALA A 213 -10.14 2.74 19.15
N ALA A 214 -9.05 2.19 18.62
CA ALA A 214 -7.78 2.89 18.51
C ALA A 214 -7.90 4.16 17.66
N VAL A 215 -8.59 4.05 16.51
CA VAL A 215 -8.71 5.17 15.56
C VAL A 215 -9.77 6.18 15.97
N LEU A 216 -10.93 5.74 16.46
CA LEU A 216 -12.07 6.62 16.74
C LEU A 216 -12.10 7.13 18.18
N ASP A 217 -11.65 6.32 19.14
CA ASP A 217 -11.82 6.59 20.57
C ASP A 217 -10.48 6.82 21.29
N GLY A 218 -9.35 6.76 20.57
CA GLY A 218 -8.00 6.87 21.15
C GLY A 218 -7.60 5.67 22.00
N GLY A 219 -8.20 4.51 21.77
CA GLY A 219 -7.87 3.25 22.45
C GLY A 219 -6.49 2.68 22.07
N PRO A 220 -6.08 1.58 22.71
CA PRO A 220 -4.84 0.88 22.38
C PRO A 220 -4.92 0.25 20.98
N LEU A 221 -3.78 0.24 20.29
CA LEU A 221 -3.63 -0.46 19.02
C LEU A 221 -3.86 -1.98 19.20
N PRO A 222 -4.38 -2.68 18.18
CA PRO A 222 -4.56 -4.13 18.25
C PRO A 222 -3.26 -4.86 18.55
N GLY A 223 -3.29 -5.74 19.55
CA GLY A 223 -2.13 -6.49 20.01
C GLY A 223 -2.21 -6.80 21.51
N ASP A 224 -1.12 -7.31 22.05
CA ASP A 224 -1.02 -7.70 23.47
C ASP A 224 -0.50 -6.56 24.37
N ASN A 225 -0.05 -5.45 23.78
CA ASN A 225 0.52 -4.31 24.49
C ASN A 225 -0.46 -3.13 24.56
N ALA A 226 -1.18 -3.00 25.69
CA ALA A 226 -2.15 -1.92 25.91
C ALA A 226 -1.53 -0.52 26.03
N SER A 227 -0.19 -0.39 26.07
CA SER A 227 0.50 0.91 26.09
C SER A 227 0.77 1.49 24.69
N GLU A 228 0.55 0.70 23.63
CA GLU A 228 0.70 1.18 22.26
C GLU A 228 -0.51 2.00 21.84
N LEU A 229 -0.36 3.32 21.86
CA LEU A 229 -1.38 4.28 21.47
C LEU A 229 -0.98 4.99 20.19
N LEU A 230 -1.98 5.46 19.45
CA LEU A 230 -1.79 6.36 18.33
C LEU A 230 -1.53 7.77 18.86
N TYR A 231 -0.41 8.36 18.47
CA TYR A 231 -0.08 9.74 18.77
C TYR A 231 0.07 10.52 17.48
N ASP A 232 -0.67 11.62 17.39
CA ASP A 232 -0.49 12.58 16.32
C ASP A 232 0.66 13.53 16.68
N LEU A 233 1.65 13.59 15.81
CA LEU A 233 2.77 14.51 15.94
C LEU A 233 2.43 15.74 15.13
N ASN A 234 2.25 16.87 15.80
CA ASN A 234 2.07 18.17 15.14
C ASN A 234 3.41 18.70 14.60
N LEU A 235 4.00 17.95 13.66
CA LEU A 235 5.23 18.27 12.97
C LEU A 235 4.91 18.39 11.48
N PRO A 236 5.17 19.54 10.84
CA PRO A 236 4.97 19.68 9.41
C PRO A 236 5.93 18.73 8.68
N LEU A 237 5.38 17.82 7.88
CA LEU A 237 6.18 16.94 7.04
C LEU A 237 6.81 17.76 5.90
N ARG A 238 8.12 17.97 5.97
CA ARG A 238 8.89 18.57 4.88
C ARG A 238 9.38 17.47 3.96
N THR A 239 9.11 17.60 2.67
CA THR A 239 9.52 16.63 1.65
C THR A 239 10.35 17.32 0.57
N HIS A 240 11.15 16.54 -0.13
CA HIS A 240 11.93 16.99 -1.29
C HIS A 240 11.50 16.24 -2.56
N LEU A 241 10.18 16.01 -2.72
CA LEU A 241 9.64 15.19 -3.80
C LEU A 241 9.94 15.73 -5.20
N ASN A 242 10.12 17.04 -5.35
CA ASN A 242 10.54 17.63 -6.63
C ASN A 242 11.97 17.21 -6.99
N VAL A 243 12.88 17.15 -6.01
CA VAL A 243 14.25 16.70 -6.23
C VAL A 243 14.27 15.20 -6.54
N LEU A 244 13.42 14.41 -5.86
CA LEU A 244 13.25 12.98 -6.20
C LEU A 244 12.72 12.78 -7.62
N ARG A 245 11.74 13.58 -8.05
CA ARG A 245 11.20 13.54 -9.41
C ARG A 245 12.30 13.79 -10.45
N GLU A 246 13.02 14.89 -10.30
CA GLU A 246 14.13 15.25 -11.19
C GLU A 246 15.19 14.15 -11.19
N ALA A 247 15.53 13.61 -10.02
CA ALA A 247 16.53 12.55 -9.91
C ALA A 247 16.11 11.26 -10.63
N LEU A 248 14.84 10.88 -10.55
CA LEU A 248 14.30 9.73 -11.30
C LEU A 248 14.27 9.99 -12.80
N GLU A 249 13.89 11.19 -13.24
CA GLU A 249 13.90 11.57 -14.66
C GLU A 249 15.32 11.55 -15.23
N ARG A 250 16.30 12.07 -14.49
CA ARG A 250 17.70 12.03 -14.91
C ARG A 250 18.27 10.63 -14.91
N ALA A 251 18.06 9.85 -13.84
CA ALA A 251 18.51 8.45 -13.79
C ALA A 251 17.88 7.60 -14.89
N ALA A 252 16.61 7.83 -15.25
CA ALA A 252 15.96 7.11 -16.34
C ALA A 252 16.63 7.34 -17.71
N ASN A 253 17.32 8.45 -17.91
CA ASN A 253 18.05 8.78 -19.13
C ASN A 253 19.56 8.46 -19.03
N GLU A 254 20.13 8.66 -17.85
CA GLU A 254 21.59 8.63 -17.59
C GLU A 254 22.06 7.36 -16.87
N GLY A 255 21.13 6.49 -16.46
CA GLY A 255 21.34 5.31 -15.62
C GLY A 255 21.58 5.63 -14.15
N VAL A 256 22.48 6.55 -13.83
CA VAL A 256 22.80 6.94 -12.45
C VAL A 256 22.74 8.46 -12.31
N TYR A 257 22.05 8.92 -11.26
CA TYR A 257 22.03 10.33 -10.89
C TYR A 257 22.18 10.52 -9.38
N ALA A 258 22.89 11.58 -8.98
CA ALA A 258 23.15 11.91 -7.59
C ALA A 258 23.11 13.42 -7.35
N THR A 259 22.52 13.86 -6.25
CA THR A 259 22.46 15.27 -5.86
C THR A 259 22.40 15.43 -4.35
N ASP A 260 22.87 16.57 -3.83
CA ASP A 260 22.56 16.96 -2.45
C ASP A 260 21.10 17.39 -2.32
N ILE A 261 20.55 17.21 -1.12
CA ILE A 261 19.24 17.72 -0.73
C ILE A 261 19.37 18.48 0.60
N PRO A 262 18.49 19.46 0.89
CA PRO A 262 18.58 20.27 2.09
C PRO A 262 18.65 19.45 3.39
N GLY A 263 19.43 19.96 4.35
CA GLY A 263 19.61 19.34 5.67
C GLY A 263 20.77 18.34 5.74
N SER A 264 21.82 18.54 4.93
CA SER A 264 23.03 17.70 4.89
C SER A 264 22.74 16.24 4.56
N ARG A 265 22.00 16.06 3.47
CA ARG A 265 21.63 14.74 2.96
C ARG A 265 21.99 14.67 1.48
N ALA A 266 22.26 13.48 0.99
CA ALA A 266 22.43 13.21 -0.43
C ALA A 266 21.35 12.23 -0.90
N LEU A 267 20.91 12.40 -2.14
CA LEU A 267 20.00 11.50 -2.84
C LEU A 267 20.75 10.91 -4.02
N PHE A 268 20.65 9.60 -4.17
CA PHE A 268 21.16 8.86 -5.32
C PHE A 268 20.03 8.04 -5.91
N VAL A 269 19.93 8.02 -7.23
CA VAL A 269 18.97 7.21 -7.96
C VAL A 269 19.70 6.42 -9.04
N ILE A 270 19.44 5.12 -9.07
CA ILE A 270 19.91 4.20 -10.12
C ILE A 270 18.68 3.69 -10.85
N ASP A 271 18.67 3.70 -12.17
CA ASP A 271 17.62 3.16 -13.02
C ASP A 271 18.21 2.16 -14.02
N GLN A 272 17.77 0.91 -13.95
CA GLN A 272 18.27 -0.20 -14.75
C GLN A 272 18.06 0.00 -16.25
N TYR A 273 16.94 0.63 -16.66
CA TYR A 273 16.68 0.91 -18.07
C TYR A 273 17.63 1.98 -18.58
N GLY A 274 17.87 3.03 -17.78
CA GLY A 274 18.87 4.05 -18.09
C GLY A 274 20.27 3.45 -18.21
N CYS A 275 20.68 2.58 -17.29
CA CYS A 275 21.97 1.90 -17.35
C CYS A 275 22.12 1.02 -18.60
N THR A 276 21.05 0.31 -18.97
CA THR A 276 21.02 -0.55 -20.17
C THR A 276 21.09 0.28 -21.45
N GLN A 277 20.36 1.39 -21.51
CA GLN A 277 20.34 2.29 -22.67
C GLN A 277 21.72 2.92 -22.93
N GLU A 278 22.43 3.28 -21.86
CA GLU A 278 23.79 3.82 -21.94
C GLU A 278 24.84 2.75 -22.29
N GLY A 279 24.48 1.46 -22.24
CA GLY A 279 25.38 0.35 -22.60
C GLY A 279 26.59 0.22 -21.67
N LEU A 280 26.49 0.68 -20.42
CA LEU A 280 27.61 0.69 -19.47
C LEU A 280 28.07 -0.73 -19.13
N SER A 281 29.37 -0.98 -19.20
CA SER A 281 29.96 -2.16 -18.57
C SER A 281 29.84 -2.08 -17.04
N SER A 282 29.93 -3.21 -16.34
CA SER A 282 29.90 -3.23 -14.87
C SER A 282 30.99 -2.36 -14.24
N LYS A 283 32.15 -2.22 -14.91
CA LYS A 283 33.24 -1.36 -14.44
C LYS A 283 32.87 0.12 -14.58
N GLU A 284 32.39 0.53 -15.75
CA GLU A 284 31.96 1.92 -16.02
C GLU A 284 30.78 2.32 -15.14
N PHE A 285 29.82 1.41 -14.92
CA PHE A 285 28.72 1.60 -13.99
C PHE A 285 29.24 1.89 -12.57
N ASN A 286 30.15 1.07 -12.06
CA ASN A 286 30.72 1.24 -10.71
C ASN A 286 31.53 2.53 -10.57
N GLU A 287 32.31 2.89 -11.59
CA GLU A 287 33.08 4.15 -11.63
C GLU A 287 32.15 5.36 -11.63
N ARG A 288 31.12 5.36 -12.51
CA ARG A 288 30.12 6.43 -12.59
C ARG A 288 29.31 6.56 -11.32
N LEU A 289 28.89 5.44 -10.72
CA LEU A 289 28.16 5.43 -9.45
C LEU A 289 29.00 6.04 -8.35
N ARG A 290 30.23 5.56 -8.16
CA ARG A 290 31.14 6.09 -7.14
C ARG A 290 31.38 7.58 -7.32
N GLN A 291 31.74 8.02 -8.52
CA GLN A 291 32.00 9.44 -8.81
C GLN A 291 30.78 10.33 -8.52
N SER A 292 29.59 9.90 -8.92
CA SER A 292 28.35 10.65 -8.73
C SER A 292 27.98 10.74 -7.25
N VAL A 293 28.07 9.62 -6.52
CA VAL A 293 27.80 9.53 -5.08
C VAL A 293 28.78 10.40 -4.29
N ASP A 294 30.09 10.25 -4.52
CA ASP A 294 31.14 11.01 -3.83
C ASP A 294 30.94 12.53 -3.99
N THR A 295 30.61 12.96 -5.21
CA THR A 295 30.34 14.37 -5.51
C THR A 295 29.12 14.88 -4.74
N ALA A 296 28.04 14.12 -4.69
CA ALA A 296 26.82 14.52 -3.97
C ALA A 296 27.00 14.51 -2.45
N LEU A 297 27.73 13.53 -1.90
CA LEU A 297 28.10 13.48 -0.47
C LEU A 297 28.96 14.70 -0.09
N GLN A 298 29.96 15.03 -0.91
CA GLN A 298 30.81 16.19 -0.70
C GLN A 298 29.99 17.49 -0.69
N ARG A 299 29.06 17.66 -1.64
CA ARG A 299 28.15 18.83 -1.70
C ARG A 299 27.21 18.91 -0.50
N ALA A 300 26.74 17.76 -0.01
CA ALA A 300 25.91 17.67 1.18
C ALA A 300 26.69 17.91 2.49
N GLY A 301 28.03 18.04 2.44
CA GLY A 301 28.89 18.16 3.61
C GLY A 301 28.97 16.87 4.43
N ILE A 302 28.72 15.72 3.80
CA ILE A 302 28.86 14.40 4.41
C ILE A 302 30.30 13.92 4.15
N ALA A 303 31.03 13.64 5.21
CA ALA A 303 32.42 13.22 5.10
C ALA A 303 32.53 11.83 4.44
N ALA A 304 33.31 11.74 3.35
CA ALA A 304 33.71 10.47 2.75
C ALA A 304 34.60 9.65 3.71
N GLY A 305 34.56 8.31 3.62
CA GLY A 305 35.35 7.42 4.45
C GLY A 305 34.83 7.25 5.88
N ARG A 306 33.57 7.60 6.14
CA ARG A 306 32.86 7.40 7.42
C ARG A 306 31.48 6.78 7.21
N GLU A 307 31.39 5.88 6.22
CA GLU A 307 30.15 5.23 5.79
C GLU A 307 29.48 4.50 6.96
N ASP A 308 30.27 3.94 7.88
CA ASP A 308 29.80 3.26 9.11
C ASP A 308 28.99 4.15 10.06
N HIS A 309 29.07 5.47 9.90
CA HIS A 309 28.35 6.44 10.72
C HIS A 309 27.23 7.16 9.97
N ASN A 310 27.04 6.84 8.69
CA ASN A 310 25.99 7.41 7.88
C ASN A 310 24.71 6.58 8.03
N ILE A 311 23.57 7.28 8.01
CA ILE A 311 22.24 6.66 8.01
C ILE A 311 21.75 6.70 6.58
N HIS A 312 21.39 5.54 6.05
CA HIS A 312 20.84 5.39 4.71
C HIS A 312 19.39 4.87 4.77
N VAL A 313 18.57 5.37 3.86
CA VAL A 313 17.23 4.84 3.59
C VAL A 313 17.15 4.52 2.11
N ILE A 314 16.80 3.28 1.78
CA ILE A 314 16.75 2.77 0.42
C ILE A 314 15.31 2.39 0.03
N SER A 315 14.95 2.65 -1.24
CA SER A 315 13.60 2.49 -1.77
C SER A 315 13.23 1.09 -2.23
N LEU A 316 14.18 0.13 -2.20
CA LEU A 316 14.00 -1.28 -2.64
C LEU A 316 12.72 -1.93 -2.04
N ASP A 317 12.48 -3.22 -2.32
CA ASP A 317 11.33 -4.05 -1.87
C ASP A 317 10.86 -3.83 -0.41
N SER A 318 11.66 -3.18 0.44
CA SER A 318 11.22 -2.49 1.67
C SER A 318 9.87 -1.77 1.58
N THR A 319 9.51 -1.09 0.49
CA THR A 319 8.23 -0.36 0.40
C THR A 319 7.02 -1.26 0.15
N ALA A 320 7.19 -2.38 -0.55
CA ALA A 320 6.16 -3.41 -0.66
C ALA A 320 6.08 -4.29 0.60
N ARG A 321 7.13 -4.30 1.44
CA ARG A 321 7.20 -5.09 2.69
C ARG A 321 6.78 -4.32 3.94
N ASP A 322 6.93 -3.00 3.96
CA ASP A 322 6.59 -2.14 5.10
C ASP A 322 5.17 -1.58 4.95
N PRO A 323 4.16 -2.14 5.65
CA PRO A 323 2.77 -1.71 5.51
C PRO A 323 2.53 -0.28 6.01
N LEU A 324 3.51 0.34 6.67
CA LEU A 324 3.40 1.68 7.26
C LEU A 324 3.95 2.78 6.37
N ARG A 325 4.57 2.45 5.25
CA ARG A 325 5.03 3.41 4.24
C ARG A 325 3.90 3.71 3.27
N VAL A 326 3.81 4.98 2.87
CA VAL A 326 2.95 5.35 1.74
C VAL A 326 3.48 4.62 0.50
N PRO A 327 2.64 3.91 -0.27
CA PRO A 327 3.07 3.20 -1.46
C PRO A 327 3.49 4.14 -2.59
N TRP A 328 4.48 3.75 -3.40
CA TRP A 328 5.01 4.58 -4.49
C TRP A 328 3.96 5.07 -5.49
N ALA A 329 2.93 4.27 -5.75
CA ALA A 329 1.83 4.62 -6.65
C ALA A 329 1.08 5.91 -6.24
N ASN A 330 1.08 6.25 -4.95
CA ASN A 330 0.43 7.47 -4.42
C ASN A 330 1.32 8.72 -4.44
N TYR A 331 2.63 8.59 -4.69
CA TYR A 331 3.49 9.76 -4.79
C TYR A 331 3.21 10.51 -6.09
N PRO A 332 3.36 11.84 -6.12
CA PRO A 332 3.10 12.64 -7.31
C PRO A 332 4.19 12.49 -8.39
N LEU A 333 4.81 11.32 -8.55
CA LEU A 333 5.85 11.01 -9.53
C LEU A 333 5.22 10.42 -10.81
N HIS A 334 5.97 10.37 -11.91
CA HIS A 334 5.48 9.76 -13.15
C HIS A 334 5.11 8.27 -12.93
N PRO A 335 3.99 7.74 -13.46
CA PRO A 335 3.57 6.35 -13.23
C PRO A 335 4.63 5.30 -13.56
N VAL A 336 5.40 5.52 -14.64
CA VAL A 336 6.51 4.63 -15.02
C VAL A 336 7.62 4.65 -13.95
N ALA A 337 7.96 5.80 -13.39
CA ALA A 337 8.96 5.88 -12.32
C ALA A 337 8.46 5.17 -11.04
N CYS A 338 7.18 5.32 -10.69
CA CYS A 338 6.57 4.58 -9.60
C CYS A 338 6.58 3.07 -9.84
N ALA A 339 6.26 2.61 -11.05
CA ALA A 339 6.29 1.21 -11.44
C ALA A 339 7.71 0.63 -11.32
N ARG A 340 8.72 1.38 -11.78
CA ARG A 340 10.13 0.98 -11.65
C ARG A 340 10.59 0.94 -10.20
N LEU A 341 10.18 1.89 -9.35
CA LEU A 341 10.46 1.86 -7.90
C LEU A 341 9.79 0.67 -7.20
N ILE A 342 8.55 0.33 -7.55
CA ILE A 342 7.84 -0.87 -7.04
C ILE A 342 8.51 -2.15 -7.56
N GLY A 343 8.97 -2.11 -8.80
CA GLY A 343 9.65 -3.22 -9.47
C GLY A 343 11.10 -3.44 -9.02
N ASP A 344 11.69 -2.50 -8.29
CA ASP A 344 13.13 -2.30 -8.06
C ASP A 344 13.98 -2.12 -9.35
N TYR A 345 13.37 -1.75 -10.48
CA TYR A 345 14.11 -1.29 -11.66
C TYR A 345 14.68 0.11 -11.48
N ALA A 346 14.14 0.86 -10.53
CA ALA A 346 14.73 2.09 -10.04
C ALA A 346 14.93 1.97 -8.54
N VAL A 347 16.06 2.47 -8.04
CA VAL A 347 16.41 2.48 -6.62
C VAL A 347 16.80 3.89 -6.24
N ALA A 348 16.11 4.46 -5.27
CA ALA A 348 16.44 5.72 -4.64
C ALA A 348 17.01 5.46 -3.24
N THR A 349 18.17 6.04 -2.98
CA THR A 349 18.85 6.00 -1.69
C THR A 349 19.02 7.41 -1.18
N VAL A 350 18.60 7.66 0.06
CA VAL A 350 18.89 8.90 0.77
C VAL A 350 19.90 8.61 1.86
N GLU A 351 20.99 9.37 1.89
CA GLU A 351 22.05 9.25 2.87
C GLU A 351 22.20 10.54 3.67
N THR A 352 22.47 10.40 4.97
CA THR A 352 22.70 11.53 5.88
C THR A 352 23.74 11.15 6.93
N SER A 353 24.52 12.11 7.38
CA SER A 353 25.49 11.87 8.45
C SER A 353 24.78 11.66 9.80
N GLY A 354 25.02 10.53 10.47
CA GLY A 354 24.51 10.27 11.82
C GLY A 354 24.96 11.33 12.85
N PRO A 355 26.25 11.72 12.89
CA PRO A 355 26.72 12.83 13.72
C PRO A 355 26.05 14.19 13.44
N LEU A 356 25.56 14.44 12.21
CA LEU A 356 24.80 15.66 11.92
C LEU A 356 23.36 15.54 12.42
N LEU A 357 22.75 14.35 12.33
CA LEU A 357 21.42 14.11 12.87
C LEU A 357 21.35 14.30 14.39
N THR A 358 22.40 13.94 15.13
CA THR A 358 22.43 14.16 16.60
C THR A 358 22.58 15.64 16.99
N ARG A 359 23.00 16.50 16.05
CA ARG A 359 23.10 17.96 16.24
C ARG A 359 21.84 18.71 15.85
N LEU A 360 20.86 18.03 15.24
CA LEU A 360 19.54 18.62 15.05
C LEU A 360 19.01 19.01 16.45
N PRO A 361 18.56 20.25 16.65
CA PRO A 361 18.08 20.68 17.95
C PRO A 361 17.02 19.70 18.40
N ALA A 362 17.24 19.10 19.59
CA ALA A 362 16.22 18.32 20.26
C ALA A 362 14.91 19.13 20.16
N PRO A 363 13.79 18.49 19.78
CA PRO A 363 12.53 19.21 19.62
C PRO A 363 12.38 20.08 20.86
N THR A 364 12.35 21.40 20.66
CA THR A 364 12.03 22.33 21.73
C THR A 364 10.85 21.72 22.43
N ARG A 365 10.98 21.43 23.74
CA ARG A 365 9.88 20.92 24.56
C ARG A 365 8.75 21.96 24.46
N HIS A 366 7.97 21.91 23.38
CA HIS A 366 6.70 22.56 23.29
C HIS A 366 5.91 21.93 24.42
N GLY A 367 5.54 22.79 25.36
CA GLY A 367 5.05 22.40 26.67
C GLY A 367 4.07 21.25 26.55
N ARG A 368 4.15 20.31 27.51
CA ARG A 368 3.19 19.22 27.70
C ARG A 368 1.83 19.65 27.14
N PRO A 369 1.26 18.96 26.13
CA PRO A 369 -0.12 19.23 25.75
C PRO A 369 -0.92 19.18 27.04
N ALA A 370 -1.64 20.26 27.33
CA ALA A 370 -2.52 20.30 28.48
C ALA A 370 -3.39 19.05 28.37
N GLN A 371 -3.33 18.16 29.37
CA GLN A 371 -4.26 17.05 29.47
C GLN A 371 -5.64 17.60 29.16
N PRO A 372 -6.44 16.94 28.30
CA PRO A 372 -7.80 17.38 28.06
C PRO A 372 -8.50 17.42 29.41
N ARG A 373 -8.67 18.64 29.95
CA ARG A 373 -9.49 18.83 31.13
C ARG A 373 -10.87 18.39 30.69
N HIS A 374 -11.31 17.24 31.19
CA HIS A 374 -12.72 16.86 31.14
C HIS A 374 -13.50 18.09 31.60
N ARG A 375 -14.10 18.80 30.64
CA ARG A 375 -15.04 19.88 30.95
C ARG A 375 -16.17 19.19 31.69
N ARG A 376 -16.24 19.38 33.00
CA ARG A 376 -17.47 19.11 33.75
C ARG A 376 -18.59 19.80 32.97
N PRO A 377 -19.70 19.11 32.66
CA PRO A 377 -20.85 19.77 32.06
C PRO A 377 -21.26 20.92 32.98
N PRO A 378 -21.61 22.10 32.42
CA PRO A 378 -22.08 23.20 33.23
C PRO A 378 -23.34 22.76 33.99
N PRO A 379 -23.52 23.21 35.24
CA PRO A 379 -24.75 22.92 35.97
C PRO A 379 -25.95 23.45 35.17
N GLU A 380 -26.94 22.58 34.97
CA GLU A 380 -28.20 22.91 34.33
C GLU A 380 -28.80 24.13 35.01
N ARG A 381 -28.98 25.22 34.25
CA ARG A 381 -29.76 26.37 34.70
C ARG A 381 -31.23 26.12 34.40
N PRO A 382 -32.14 26.48 35.32
CA PRO A 382 -33.57 26.21 35.16
C PRO A 382 -34.17 26.95 33.97
N HIS A 383 -35.08 26.27 33.28
CA HIS A 383 -35.90 26.77 32.19
C HIS A 383 -36.48 28.16 32.46
N GLN A 384 -36.09 29.15 31.66
CA GLN A 384 -36.86 30.36 31.47
C GLN A 384 -37.50 30.34 30.08
N HIS A 385 -38.83 30.25 30.07
CA HIS A 385 -39.67 30.54 28.92
C HIS A 385 -39.36 31.92 28.36
N ARG A 386 -38.86 31.99 27.11
CA ARG A 386 -38.96 33.21 26.29
C ARG A 386 -39.38 32.90 24.88
N ARG A 387 -40.25 33.79 24.42
CA ARG A 387 -41.11 33.77 23.24
C ARG A 387 -40.30 33.72 21.94
N ARG A 388 -40.78 32.93 20.98
CA ARG A 388 -40.33 32.89 19.58
C ARG A 388 -40.77 34.16 18.86
N THR A 389 -39.83 34.88 18.26
CA THR A 389 -40.05 35.74 17.11
C THR A 389 -39.24 35.18 15.94
N THR A 390 -39.93 34.87 14.86
CA THR A 390 -39.43 34.34 13.58
C THR A 390 -38.76 35.42 12.74
N PRO A 391 -37.67 35.13 12.02
CA PRO A 391 -37.31 35.83 10.80
C PRO A 391 -37.67 35.01 9.55
N HIS A 392 -38.11 35.73 8.53
CA HIS A 392 -38.40 35.27 7.18
C HIS A 392 -37.17 34.63 6.50
N SER A 393 -37.39 33.47 5.88
CA SER A 393 -36.52 32.92 4.82
C SER A 393 -37.29 32.87 3.49
N PRO A 394 -36.61 33.11 2.35
CA PRO A 394 -37.24 33.19 1.03
C PRO A 394 -37.60 31.81 0.45
N ARG A 395 -38.67 31.82 -0.37
CA ARG A 395 -39.27 30.66 -1.05
C ARG A 395 -38.33 30.08 -2.12
N LEU A 396 -38.13 28.77 -2.09
CA LEU A 396 -37.70 27.96 -3.24
C LEU A 396 -38.94 27.37 -3.97
N PRO A 397 -38.84 27.12 -5.28
CA PRO A 397 -39.99 26.72 -6.11
C PRO A 397 -40.43 25.28 -5.87
N GLN A 398 -41.75 25.08 -5.93
CA GLN A 398 -42.46 23.81 -5.73
C GLN A 398 -42.18 22.82 -6.87
N ALA A 399 -41.90 21.58 -6.51
CA ALA A 399 -41.89 20.43 -7.42
C ALA A 399 -43.35 19.95 -7.69
N PRO A 400 -43.65 19.41 -8.89
CA PRO A 400 -45.00 19.01 -9.26
C PRO A 400 -45.47 17.72 -8.56
N ASP A 401 -46.77 17.70 -8.29
CA ASP A 401 -47.52 16.66 -7.58
C ASP A 401 -47.35 15.26 -8.17
N ARG A 402 -47.05 14.29 -7.28
CA ARG A 402 -47.22 12.86 -7.57
C ARG A 402 -48.67 12.43 -7.28
N PRO A 403 -49.30 11.64 -8.16
CA PRO A 403 -50.67 11.16 -7.95
C PRO A 403 -50.74 10.16 -6.77
N ARG A 404 -51.78 10.31 -5.94
CA ARG A 404 -52.11 9.39 -4.84
C ARG A 404 -52.69 8.08 -5.38
N PRO A 405 -52.40 6.92 -4.78
CA PRO A 405 -53.00 5.66 -5.17
C PRO A 405 -54.46 5.55 -4.73
N HIS A 406 -55.29 4.97 -5.60
CA HIS A 406 -56.70 4.66 -5.39
C HIS A 406 -56.90 3.74 -4.18
N ARG A 407 -57.82 4.12 -3.30
CA ARG A 407 -58.43 3.23 -2.30
C ARG A 407 -59.38 2.26 -3.02
N ILE A 408 -59.19 0.97 -2.78
CA ILE A 408 -60.12 -0.10 -3.14
C ILE A 408 -61.21 -0.12 -2.06
N ASP A 409 -62.46 -0.08 -2.49
CA ASP A 409 -63.68 -0.17 -1.66
C ASP A 409 -64.11 -1.64 -1.56
N PRO A 410 -64.17 -2.26 -0.37
CA PRO A 410 -64.55 -3.65 -0.21
C PRO A 410 -66.05 -3.74 0.09
N ASP A 411 -66.89 -3.60 -0.94
CA ASP A 411 -68.26 -4.13 -0.92
C ASP A 411 -68.91 -4.01 -2.30
N ARG A 412 -68.74 -5.07 -3.12
CA ARG A 412 -69.64 -5.40 -4.24
C ARG A 412 -69.43 -6.86 -4.69
N ARG A 413 -70.23 -7.73 -4.07
CA ARG A 413 -70.73 -9.07 -4.46
C ARG A 413 -69.74 -10.14 -4.86
#